data_AF-A0A1Q9VFM2-F1
#
_entry.id   AF-A0A1Q9VFM2-F1
#
_cell.length_a   1.000
_cell.length_b   1.000
_cell.length_c   1.000
_cell.angle_alpha   90.00
_cell.angle_beta   90.00
_cell.angle_gamma   90.00
#
_symmetry.space_group_name_H-M   'P 1'
#
loop_
_entity.id
_entity.type
_entity.pdbx_description
1 polymer ?
#
loop_
_entity_poly.entity_id
_entity_poly.type
_entity_poly.pdbx_seq_one_letter_code
_entity_poly.pdbx_strand_id
1 'polypeptide(L)' 'MLYLLAAVGAITVAVVLWRLLGTERVGASTRQRPVAPDDDPEFLRKLGEQKPKTNDEDEK' A
#
# COMPACT_ATOMS: atom_id res chain seq x y z
N MET A 1 32.07 -12.47 -30.34
CA MET A 1 31.05 -11.47 -30.71
C MET A 1 29.71 -11.73 -30.04
N LEU A 2 29.11 -12.92 -30.19
CA LEU A 2 27.87 -13.28 -29.50
C LEU A 2 27.94 -13.11 -27.97
N TYR A 3 29.05 -13.50 -27.34
CA TYR A 3 29.25 -13.30 -25.90
C TYR A 3 29.24 -11.83 -25.47
N LEU A 4 29.72 -10.93 -26.33
CA LEU A 4 29.72 -9.49 -26.08
C LEU A 4 28.29 -8.94 -26.12
N LEU A 5 27.51 -9.36 -27.13
CA LEU A 5 26.09 -9.01 -27.23
C LEU A 5 25.28 -9.59 -26.06
N ALA A 6 25.54 -10.83 -25.67
CA ALA A 6 24.91 -11.47 -24.52
C ALA A 6 25.24 -10.75 -23.21
N ALA A 7 26.49 -10.32 -23.01
CA ALA A 7 26.90 -9.57 -21.83
C ALA A 7 26.16 -8.23 -21.74
N VAL A 8 26.08 -7.49 -22.85
CA VAL A 8 25.35 -6.21 -22.90
C VAL A 8 23.87 -6.42 -22.61
N GLY A 9 23.24 -7.44 -23.21
CA GLY A 9 21.85 -7.80 -22.95
C GLY A 9 21.59 -8.22 -21.50
N ALA A 10 22.50 -8.98 -20.89
CA ALA A 10 22.39 -9.37 -19.50
C ALA A 10 22.47 -8.17 -18.55
N ILE A 11 23.38 -7.22 -18.82
CA ILE A 11 23.53 -6.00 -18.02
C ILE A 11 22.28 -5.13 -18.12
N THR A 12 21.72 -4.91 -19.31
CA THR A 12 20.49 -4.11 -19.45
C THR A 12 19.31 -4.73 -18.72
N VAL A 13 19.12 -6.05 -18.83
CA VAL A 13 18.06 -6.76 -18.07
C VAL A 13 18.28 -6.64 -16.57
N ALA A 14 19.51 -6.81 -16.08
CA ALA A 14 19.84 -6.68 -14.66
C ALA A 14 19.54 -5.27 -14.13
N VAL A 15 19.90 -4.22 -14.89
CA VAL A 15 19.61 -2.82 -14.53
C VAL A 15 18.10 -2.55 -14.50
N VAL A 16 17.35 -3.06 -15.48
CA VAL A 16 15.88 -2.90 -15.53
C VAL A 16 15.22 -3.62 -14.35
N LEU A 17 15.61 -4.86 -14.05
CA LEU A 17 15.11 -5.61 -12.90
C LEU A 17 15.46 -4.90 -11.59
N TRP A 18 16.69 -4.41 -11.44
CA TRP A 18 17.08 -3.62 -10.27
C TRP A 18 16.27 -2.33 -10.17
N ARG A 19 15.96 -1.67 -11.29
CA ARG A 19 15.19 -0.43 -11.28
C ARG A 19 13.70 -0.64 -11.04
N LEU A 20 13.16 -1.82 -11.31
CA LEU A 20 11.78 -2.21 -11.00
C LEU A 20 11.67 -2.67 -9.54
N LEU A 21 12.50 -3.62 -9.12
CA LEU A 21 12.42 -4.26 -7.80
C LEU A 21 13.15 -3.46 -6.71
N GLY A 22 14.21 -2.74 -7.05
CA GLY A 22 15.01 -1.95 -6.11
C GLY A 22 14.35 -0.66 -5.67
N THR A 23 13.42 -0.10 -6.46
CA THR A 23 12.65 1.09 -6.05
C THR A 23 11.52 0.79 -5.06
N GLU A 24 11.02 -0.44 -4.97
CA GLU A 24 10.03 -0.80 -3.94
C GLU A 24 10.62 -0.75 -2.53
N ARG A 25 11.96 -0.83 -2.37
CA ARG A 25 12.59 -0.97 -1.05
C ARG A 25 13.28 0.29 -0.53
N VAL A 26 13.48 1.32 -1.34
CA VAL A 26 14.06 2.62 -0.91
C VAL A 26 12.98 3.69 -0.68
N GLY A 27 11.72 3.39 -1.01
CA GLY A 27 10.56 4.26 -0.77
C GLY A 27 9.73 3.91 0.46
N ALA A 28 10.11 2.89 1.24
CA ALA A 28 9.50 2.60 2.53
C ALA A 28 10.00 3.55 3.63
N SER A 29 10.02 4.86 3.35
CA SER A 29 9.35 5.68 4.35
C SER A 29 7.89 5.26 4.22
N THR A 30 7.42 4.43 5.15
CA THR A 30 6.09 4.66 5.71
C THR A 30 6.12 6.10 6.20
N ARG A 31 6.04 7.06 5.28
CA ARG A 31 5.56 8.38 5.58
C ARG A 31 4.17 8.02 6.02
N GLN A 32 3.99 7.94 7.34
CA GLN A 32 2.68 7.97 7.95
C GLN A 32 2.00 9.08 7.18
N ARG A 33 1.13 8.70 6.22
CA ARG A 33 0.26 9.67 5.59
C ARG A 33 -0.39 10.32 6.80
N PRO A 34 -0.38 11.66 6.90
CA PRO A 34 -1.17 12.32 7.92
C PRO A 34 -2.55 11.69 7.81
N VAL A 35 -2.90 10.87 8.79
CA VAL A 35 -4.21 10.25 8.84
C VAL A 35 -5.12 11.45 9.03
N ALA A 36 -6.01 11.64 8.07
CA ALA A 36 -6.95 12.74 8.19
C ALA A 36 -7.79 12.47 9.45
N PRO A 37 -8.16 13.49 10.24
CA PRO A 37 -8.81 13.27 11.54
C PRO A 37 -10.12 12.44 11.50
N ASP A 38 -10.72 12.30 10.32
CA ASP A 38 -11.87 11.45 10.00
C ASP A 38 -11.52 9.97 9.77
N ASP A 39 -10.29 9.68 9.33
CA ASP A 39 -9.74 8.34 9.12
C ASP A 39 -9.04 7.77 10.37
N ASP A 40 -9.15 8.46 11.51
CA ASP A 40 -8.60 7.98 12.77
C ASP A 40 -9.31 6.69 13.22
N PRO A 41 -8.59 5.57 13.43
CA PRO A 41 -9.19 4.29 13.77
C PRO A 41 -9.97 4.36 15.10
N GLU A 42 -9.55 5.23 16.01
CA GLU A 42 -10.23 5.48 17.28
C GLU A 42 -11.54 6.26 17.12
N PHE A 43 -11.65 7.14 16.11
CA PHE A 43 -12.89 7.86 15.80
C PHE A 43 -13.96 6.91 15.25
N LEU A 44 -13.59 6.06 14.29
CA LEU A 44 -14.50 5.07 13.69
C LEU A 44 -15.00 4.04 14.70
N ARG A 45 -14.13 3.60 15.63
CA ARG A 45 -14.51 2.73 16.76
C ARG A 45 -15.61 3.35 17.61
N LYS A 46 -15.42 4.62 18.00
CA LYS A 46 -16.42 5.38 18.77
C LYS A 46 -17.71 5.60 18.01
N LEU A 47 -17.67 5.74 16.68
CA LEU A 47 -18.88 5.89 15.85
C LEU A 47 -19.67 4.58 15.74
N GLY A 48 -18.97 3.43 15.64
CA GLY A 48 -19.59 2.11 15.66
C GLY A 48 -20.26 1.77 17.00
N GLU A 49 -19.64 2.16 18.11
CA GLU A 49 -20.18 2.00 19.47
C GLU A 49 -21.39 2.92 19.73
N GLN A 50 -21.37 4.13 19.16
CA GLN A 50 -22.44 5.11 19.34
C GLN A 50 -23.64 4.91 18.41
N LYS A 51 -23.54 4.04 17.39
CA LYS A 51 -24.68 3.72 16.52
C LYS A 51 -25.66 2.88 17.35
N PRO A 52 -26.71 3.49 17.94
CA PRO A 52 -27.67 2.74 18.73
C PRO A 52 -28.38 1.82 17.73
N LYS A 53 -28.69 0.61 18.18
CA LYS A 53 -29.42 -0.40 17.41
C LYS A 53 -30.88 0.08 17.24
N THR A 54 -31.10 1.11 16.43
CA THR A 54 -32.44 1.52 16.02
C THR A 54 -32.88 0.54 14.94
N ASN A 55 -33.95 -0.18 15.27
CA ASN A 55 -34.79 -1.02 14.42
C ASN A 55 -34.34 -2.48 14.30
N ASP A 56 -34.88 -3.30 15.22
CA ASP A 56 -35.32 -4.67 14.94
C ASP A 56 -36.44 -5.09 15.93
N GLU A 57 -37.39 -4.19 16.27
CA GLU A 57 -38.55 -4.54 17.12
C GLU A 57 -39.92 -4.01 16.61
N ASP A 58 -40.01 -3.44 15.41
CA ASP A 58 -41.28 -2.96 14.84
C ASP A 58 -41.64 -3.68 13.53
N GLU A 59 -41.92 -4.99 13.59
CA GLU A 59 -42.86 -5.63 12.64
C GLU A 59 -43.46 -6.90 13.26
N LYS A 60 -44.67 -6.77 13.82
CA LYS A 60 -45.50 -7.86 14.34
C LYS A 60 -46.95 -7.66 13.93
#